data_AF-W4HAR7-F1
#
_entry.id   AF-W4HAR7-F1
#
_cell.length_a   1.000
_cell.length_b   1.000
_cell.length_c   1.000
_cell.angle_alpha   90.00
_cell.angle_beta   90.00
_cell.angle_gamma   90.00
#
_symmetry.space_group_name_H-M   'P 1'
#
loop_
_entity.id
_entity.type
_entity.pdbx_description
1 polymer ?
#
loop_
_entity_poly.entity_id
_entity_poly.type
_entity_poly.pdbx_seq_one_letter_code
_entity_poly.pdbx_strand_id
1 'polypeptide(L)'
;MGVFASLWTAMAAAAILSAGMHEAKAGTSSTYSVLETVVEGESKLSVVTSEVSFDGGSIALRFLLSDQSIIGGQFEDPEYSDQAIFPGFAIMQASRYLDRPLARAMQIGLGVGTVPTFLREHGVPTDVVEISGGVVKLAEEHFGYENCVVPQPQQKSRDKASPCPNGKTVVMDGLVYLSSNVPPKPSYDLVIVDVYTGYNVVPFYTDATMWQLKESWLKPRGVVVLNFVGYDNSDLVRAIHTTLRSVFQHVRCFREMAQSIEGEPANLVFYASSAPVTFKLPTGSLYEDNPAGYYEVIAHFQQWEITSWTPASVEVAVAQDEFSSELGFDDLKPVADGALILKSSADFDQFRETLQATEVYMREYCIAQFPAALWTQLGLPVS
;
A
#
# COMPACT_ATOMS: atom_id res chain seq x y z
N MET A 1 12.62 -32.74 14.74
CA MET A 1 12.61 -32.29 13.33
C MET A 1 12.14 -30.84 13.15
N GLY A 2 11.86 -30.08 14.21
CA GLY A 2 11.30 -28.71 14.12
C GLY A 2 12.21 -27.56 14.56
N VAL A 3 13.54 -27.71 14.48
CA VAL A 3 14.52 -26.64 14.84
C VAL A 3 15.44 -26.30 13.66
N PHE A 4 15.47 -27.15 12.63
CA PHE A 4 16.29 -26.91 11.45
C PHE A 4 15.54 -26.15 10.35
N ALA A 5 14.20 -26.26 10.24
CA ALA A 5 13.41 -25.51 9.26
C ALA A 5 13.36 -23.99 9.55
N SER A 6 13.44 -23.60 10.83
CA SER A 6 13.40 -22.20 11.27
C SER A 6 14.69 -21.40 11.00
N LEU A 7 15.80 -22.08 10.70
CA LEU A 7 17.07 -21.46 10.32
C LEU A 7 17.13 -21.12 8.82
N TRP A 8 16.39 -21.83 7.97
CA TRP A 8 16.31 -21.54 6.53
C TRP A 8 15.33 -20.40 6.22
N THR A 9 14.23 -20.30 6.98
CA THR A 9 13.25 -19.21 6.88
C THR A 9 13.84 -17.85 7.27
N ALA A 10 14.67 -17.80 8.31
CA ALA A 10 15.36 -16.58 8.72
C ALA A 10 16.40 -16.11 7.68
N MET A 11 17.05 -17.02 6.94
CA MET A 11 18.05 -16.64 5.92
C MET A 11 17.43 -16.23 4.58
N ALA A 12 16.32 -16.85 4.17
CA ALA A 12 15.63 -16.51 2.92
C ALA A 12 14.97 -15.12 2.97
N ALA A 13 14.44 -14.78 4.14
CA ALA A 13 13.77 -13.51 4.34
C ALA A 13 14.73 -12.45 4.95
N ALA A 14 15.85 -12.84 5.57
CA ALA A 14 17.02 -11.97 5.76
C ALA A 14 17.67 -11.63 4.43
N ALA A 15 17.72 -12.50 3.45
CA ALA A 15 18.23 -12.12 2.15
C ALA A 15 17.36 -11.10 1.39
N ILE A 16 16.12 -10.89 1.83
CA ILE A 16 15.21 -9.87 1.31
C ILE A 16 15.31 -8.56 2.13
N LEU A 17 15.87 -8.60 3.36
CA LEU A 17 15.96 -7.44 4.29
C LEU A 17 17.37 -7.06 4.83
N SER A 18 18.32 -8.00 5.00
CA SER A 18 19.74 -7.76 5.28
C SER A 18 20.50 -7.28 4.05
N ALA A 19 20.15 -7.84 2.91
CA ALA A 19 20.11 -7.04 1.72
C ALA A 19 18.85 -6.18 1.90
N GLY A 20 18.86 -4.86 1.68
CA GLY A 20 17.66 -4.33 1.03
C GLY A 20 17.39 -5.20 -0.21
N MET A 21 16.45 -4.86 -1.07
CA MET A 21 16.57 -5.42 -2.42
C MET A 21 17.81 -4.85 -3.20
N HIS A 22 18.90 -4.54 -2.47
CA HIS A 22 20.10 -3.76 -2.76
C HIS A 22 21.39 -4.58 -2.63
N GLU A 23 21.41 -5.69 -1.87
CA GLU A 23 22.50 -6.69 -2.00
C GLU A 23 22.12 -7.88 -2.90
N ALA A 24 20.93 -7.87 -3.50
CA ALA A 24 20.73 -8.57 -4.76
C ALA A 24 21.63 -7.87 -5.78
N LYS A 25 22.88 -8.35 -5.94
CA LYS A 25 23.76 -7.90 -7.04
C LYS A 25 22.92 -7.82 -8.31
N ALA A 26 22.99 -6.69 -9.01
CA ALA A 26 22.41 -6.55 -10.34
C ALA A 26 22.73 -7.82 -11.18
N GLY A 27 21.69 -8.57 -11.56
CA GLY A 27 21.82 -9.85 -12.27
C GLY A 27 21.75 -11.15 -11.44
N THR A 28 21.09 -11.16 -10.27
CA THR A 28 20.97 -12.38 -9.43
C THR A 28 19.86 -13.35 -9.81
N SER A 29 18.83 -12.92 -10.56
CA SER A 29 17.87 -13.87 -11.14
C SER A 29 18.45 -14.50 -12.40
N SER A 30 18.85 -15.76 -12.30
CA SER A 30 19.33 -16.56 -13.44
C SER A 30 18.20 -17.17 -14.26
N THR A 31 16.99 -17.22 -13.70
CA THR A 31 15.82 -17.90 -14.25
C THR A 31 14.56 -17.05 -14.08
N TYR A 32 13.88 -16.79 -15.20
CA TYR A 32 12.56 -16.14 -15.21
C TYR A 32 11.61 -16.92 -16.12
N SER A 33 10.31 -16.78 -15.87
CA SER A 33 9.26 -17.22 -16.80
C SER A 33 8.12 -16.22 -16.84
N VAL A 34 7.77 -15.76 -18.05
CA VAL A 34 6.56 -14.97 -18.29
C VAL A 34 5.37 -15.93 -18.35
N LEU A 35 4.44 -15.82 -17.41
CA LEU A 35 3.26 -16.68 -17.33
C LEU A 35 2.14 -16.17 -18.24
N GLU A 36 1.87 -14.87 -18.19
CA GLU A 36 0.83 -14.23 -18.98
C GLU A 36 1.16 -12.75 -19.21
N THR A 37 0.78 -12.23 -20.38
CA THR A 37 0.80 -10.80 -20.67
C THR A 37 -0.56 -10.38 -21.23
N VAL A 38 -1.14 -9.34 -20.61
CA VAL A 38 -2.37 -8.68 -21.08
C VAL A 38 -1.99 -7.27 -21.54
N VAL A 39 -2.52 -6.87 -22.71
CA VAL A 39 -2.39 -5.49 -23.20
C VAL A 39 -3.68 -4.74 -22.86
N GLU A 40 -3.57 -3.64 -22.14
CA GLU A 40 -4.70 -2.78 -21.77
C GLU A 40 -4.35 -1.33 -22.10
N GLY A 41 -5.04 -0.75 -23.08
CA GLY A 41 -4.66 0.55 -23.62
C GLY A 41 -3.25 0.51 -24.24
N GLU A 42 -2.37 1.37 -23.75
CA GLU A 42 -0.96 1.44 -24.16
C GLU A 42 -0.02 0.63 -23.25
N SER A 43 -0.52 0.11 -22.12
CA SER A 43 0.29 -0.60 -21.14
C SER A 43 0.24 -2.12 -21.31
N LYS A 44 1.35 -2.77 -20.97
CA LYS A 44 1.48 -4.22 -20.89
C LYS A 44 1.52 -4.65 -19.43
N LEU A 45 0.52 -5.42 -19.02
CA LEU A 45 0.49 -6.08 -17.72
C LEU A 45 1.07 -7.48 -17.87
N SER A 46 2.13 -7.82 -17.13
CA SER A 46 2.80 -9.12 -17.27
C SER A 46 3.00 -9.80 -15.92
N VAL A 47 2.62 -11.08 -15.84
CA VAL A 47 2.93 -11.94 -14.70
C VAL A 47 4.24 -12.65 -14.97
N VAL A 48 5.22 -12.45 -14.10
CA VAL A 48 6.57 -12.97 -14.24
C VAL A 48 6.96 -13.72 -12.98
N THR A 49 7.43 -14.95 -13.12
CA THR A 49 8.10 -15.68 -12.04
C THR A 49 9.61 -15.49 -12.17
N SER A 50 10.29 -15.36 -11.03
CA SER A 50 11.73 -15.13 -10.96
C SER A 50 12.29 -15.80 -9.70
N GLU A 51 13.44 -16.45 -9.84
CA GLU A 51 14.14 -17.07 -8.71
C GLU A 51 15.18 -16.08 -8.15
N VAL A 52 15.02 -15.71 -6.89
CA VAL A 52 15.95 -14.82 -6.17
C VAL A 52 16.90 -15.67 -5.35
N SER A 53 18.19 -15.60 -5.66
CA SER A 53 19.25 -16.33 -4.96
C SER A 53 19.84 -15.52 -3.82
N PHE A 54 20.24 -16.20 -2.76
CA PHE A 54 20.88 -15.60 -1.59
C PHE A 54 21.83 -16.56 -0.87
N ASP A 55 22.56 -16.04 0.12
CA ASP A 55 23.48 -16.84 0.93
C ASP A 55 22.71 -17.94 1.68
N GLY A 56 22.79 -19.16 1.16
CA GLY A 56 22.11 -20.32 1.74
C GLY A 56 20.88 -20.81 0.97
N GLY A 57 20.53 -20.25 -0.20
CA GLY A 57 19.45 -20.84 -1.01
C GLY A 57 18.91 -19.93 -2.10
N SER A 58 17.72 -20.26 -2.58
CA SER A 58 16.95 -19.44 -3.48
C SER A 58 15.46 -19.53 -3.14
N ILE A 59 14.71 -18.49 -3.50
CA ILE A 59 13.26 -18.42 -3.32
C ILE A 59 12.61 -17.95 -4.63
N ALA A 60 11.53 -18.62 -5.01
CA ALA A 60 10.77 -18.26 -6.20
C ALA A 60 9.71 -17.22 -5.83
N LEU A 61 9.70 -16.12 -6.58
CA LEU A 61 8.76 -15.03 -6.45
C LEU A 61 7.96 -14.89 -7.74
N ARG A 62 6.71 -14.46 -7.62
CA ARG A 62 5.85 -14.08 -8.73
C ARG A 62 5.53 -12.60 -8.62
N PHE A 63 5.71 -11.88 -9.72
CA PHE A 63 5.52 -10.45 -9.83
C PHE A 63 4.43 -10.14 -10.84
N LEU A 64 3.70 -9.06 -10.59
CA LEU A 64 2.88 -8.38 -11.58
C LEU A 64 3.57 -7.09 -11.99
N LEU A 65 3.86 -6.97 -13.28
CA LEU A 65 4.49 -5.81 -13.88
C LEU A 65 3.44 -5.00 -14.65
N SER A 66 3.50 -3.68 -14.54
CA SER A 66 2.89 -2.74 -15.48
C SER A 66 4.01 -2.06 -16.24
N ASP A 67 4.19 -2.44 -17.51
CA ASP A 67 5.34 -2.09 -18.33
C ASP A 67 6.66 -2.38 -17.57
N GLN A 68 7.43 -1.35 -17.24
CA GLN A 68 8.69 -1.44 -16.51
C GLN A 68 8.54 -1.04 -15.04
N SER A 69 7.39 -1.32 -14.42
CA SER A 69 7.13 -1.06 -13.00
C SER A 69 6.57 -2.31 -12.32
N ILE A 70 7.12 -2.67 -11.15
CA ILE A 70 6.55 -3.71 -10.31
C ILE A 70 5.36 -3.10 -9.57
N ILE A 71 4.17 -3.67 -9.76
CA ILE A 71 2.93 -3.23 -9.09
C ILE A 71 2.43 -4.25 -8.05
N GLY A 72 3.21 -5.30 -7.81
CA GLY A 72 3.00 -6.24 -6.72
C GLY A 72 3.76 -7.55 -6.94
N GLY A 73 3.78 -8.38 -5.90
CA GLY A 73 4.31 -9.73 -5.98
C GLY A 73 3.99 -10.57 -4.76
N GLN A 74 4.26 -11.86 -4.87
CA GLN A 74 3.97 -12.89 -3.88
C GLN A 74 5.04 -13.99 -3.93
N PHE A 75 5.26 -14.65 -2.79
CA PHE A 75 6.02 -15.89 -2.76
C PHE A 75 5.29 -17.01 -3.53
N GLU A 76 6.03 -17.83 -4.28
CA GLU A 76 5.46 -19.01 -4.94
C GLU A 76 5.13 -20.13 -3.97
N ASP A 77 5.84 -20.18 -2.85
CA ASP A 77 5.59 -21.18 -1.81
C ASP A 77 4.32 -20.78 -1.03
N PRO A 78 3.28 -21.64 -1.03
CA PRO A 78 2.03 -21.37 -0.31
C PRO A 78 2.21 -21.19 1.20
N GLU A 79 3.32 -21.68 1.79
CA GLU A 79 3.61 -21.44 3.22
C GLU A 79 3.79 -19.95 3.55
N TYR A 80 4.17 -19.13 2.57
CA TYR A 80 4.39 -17.70 2.75
C TYR A 80 3.35 -16.82 2.02
N SER A 81 2.24 -17.41 1.56
CA SER A 81 1.26 -16.68 0.72
C SER A 81 0.59 -15.51 1.44
N ASP A 82 0.57 -15.52 2.78
CA ASP A 82 0.03 -14.48 3.65
C ASP A 82 1.05 -13.36 3.96
N GLN A 83 2.33 -13.58 3.66
CA GLN A 83 3.42 -12.65 3.93
C GLN A 83 3.65 -11.73 2.73
N ALA A 84 3.60 -10.42 2.98
CA ALA A 84 4.02 -9.46 1.97
C ALA A 84 5.53 -9.56 1.71
N ILE A 85 5.90 -9.63 0.42
CA ILE A 85 7.31 -9.61 -0.01
C ILE A 85 7.93 -8.21 0.10
N PHE A 86 7.10 -7.16 0.03
CA PHE A 86 7.51 -5.77 0.15
C PHE A 86 7.19 -5.23 1.56
N PRO A 87 8.17 -4.68 2.30
CA PRO A 87 7.94 -4.16 3.64
C PRO A 87 6.85 -3.08 3.73
N GLY A 88 6.73 -2.19 2.73
CA GLY A 88 5.63 -1.21 2.69
C GLY A 88 4.24 -1.88 2.72
N PHE A 89 4.08 -3.03 2.06
CA PHE A 89 2.82 -3.77 2.04
C PHE A 89 2.59 -4.50 3.37
N ALA A 90 3.64 -4.99 4.04
CA ALA A 90 3.56 -5.53 5.39
C ALA A 90 3.11 -4.44 6.40
N ILE A 91 3.62 -3.22 6.26
CA ILE A 91 3.19 -2.07 7.07
C ILE A 91 1.72 -1.73 6.79
N MET A 92 1.22 -1.86 5.56
CA MET A 92 -0.22 -1.72 5.27
C MET A 92 -1.04 -2.87 5.87
N GLN A 93 -0.59 -4.12 5.78
CA GLN A 93 -1.21 -5.29 6.44
C GLN A 93 -1.28 -5.11 7.97
N ALA A 94 -0.32 -4.40 8.58
CA ALA A 94 -0.33 -4.07 10.00
C ALA A 94 -1.56 -3.24 10.42
N SER A 95 -2.32 -2.69 9.48
CA SER A 95 -3.65 -2.11 9.74
C SER A 95 -4.54 -3.08 10.52
N ARG A 96 -4.43 -4.39 10.29
CA ARG A 96 -5.20 -5.42 11.04
C ARG A 96 -4.97 -5.35 12.55
N TYR A 97 -3.84 -4.81 12.98
CA TYR A 97 -3.41 -4.70 14.36
C TYR A 97 -3.67 -3.31 14.96
N LEU A 98 -4.39 -2.41 14.27
CA LEU A 98 -4.83 -1.16 14.88
C LEU A 98 -5.60 -1.44 16.18
N ASP A 99 -5.36 -0.63 17.22
CA ASP A 99 -6.04 -0.75 18.51
C ASP A 99 -7.46 -0.17 18.47
N ARG A 100 -8.28 -0.71 17.56
CA ARG A 100 -9.69 -0.39 17.37
C ARG A 100 -10.35 -1.51 16.56
N PRO A 101 -11.67 -1.74 16.71
CA PRO A 101 -12.38 -2.68 15.87
C PRO A 101 -12.33 -2.27 14.39
N LEU A 102 -12.09 -3.24 13.51
CA LEU A 102 -12.16 -3.06 12.05
C LEU A 102 -13.23 -4.01 11.51
N ALA A 103 -14.41 -3.48 11.21
CA ALA A 103 -15.53 -4.27 10.71
C ALA A 103 -15.62 -4.27 9.18
N ARG A 104 -15.12 -3.21 8.53
CA ARG A 104 -15.11 -3.10 7.07
C ARG A 104 -14.01 -2.17 6.59
N ALA A 105 -13.32 -2.57 5.53
CA ALA A 105 -12.31 -1.78 4.85
C ALA A 105 -12.65 -1.54 3.38
N MET A 106 -12.01 -0.54 2.79
CA MET A 106 -11.95 -0.34 1.35
C MET A 106 -10.50 -0.14 0.95
N GLN A 107 -10.10 -0.69 -0.19
CA GLN A 107 -8.84 -0.36 -0.84
C GLN A 107 -9.09 0.22 -2.22
N ILE A 108 -8.40 1.32 -2.52
CA ILE A 108 -8.33 1.90 -3.86
C ILE A 108 -6.98 1.51 -4.46
N GLY A 109 -7.04 0.86 -5.63
CA GLY A 109 -5.96 0.09 -6.23
C GLY A 109 -5.92 -1.36 -5.69
N LEU A 110 -5.33 -2.26 -6.47
CA LEU A 110 -5.27 -3.69 -6.15
C LEU A 110 -3.86 -4.28 -6.21
N GLY A 111 -3.11 -3.98 -7.27
CA GLY A 111 -1.87 -4.70 -7.58
C GLY A 111 -2.14 -6.21 -7.69
N VAL A 112 -1.42 -7.02 -6.92
CA VAL A 112 -1.66 -8.48 -6.83
C VAL A 112 -2.68 -8.87 -5.74
N GLY A 113 -3.20 -7.91 -4.98
CA GLY A 113 -4.17 -8.17 -3.90
C GLY A 113 -3.57 -8.51 -2.53
N THR A 114 -2.27 -8.27 -2.31
CA THR A 114 -1.55 -8.61 -1.06
C THR A 114 -2.29 -8.15 0.21
N VAL A 115 -2.69 -6.88 0.28
CA VAL A 115 -3.35 -6.31 1.45
C VAL A 115 -4.83 -6.69 1.57
N PRO A 116 -5.68 -6.57 0.52
CA PRO A 116 -7.09 -6.90 0.66
C PRO A 116 -7.33 -8.39 0.88
N THR A 117 -6.53 -9.28 0.26
CA THR A 117 -6.60 -10.73 0.53
C THR A 117 -6.28 -11.02 1.99
N PHE A 118 -5.17 -10.49 2.51
CA PHE A 118 -4.79 -10.65 3.92
C PHE A 118 -5.87 -10.15 4.88
N LEU A 119 -6.43 -8.95 4.65
CA LEU A 119 -7.49 -8.41 5.50
C LEU A 119 -8.74 -9.30 5.50
N ARG A 120 -9.15 -9.82 4.33
CA ARG A 120 -10.30 -10.73 4.19
C ARG A 120 -10.09 -12.03 4.94
N GLU A 121 -8.93 -12.66 4.79
CA GLU A 121 -8.56 -13.89 5.50
C GLU A 121 -8.54 -13.69 7.02
N HIS A 122 -8.23 -12.48 7.47
CA HIS A 122 -8.21 -12.10 8.88
C HIS A 122 -9.53 -11.50 9.38
N GLY A 123 -10.63 -11.74 8.65
CA GLY A 123 -12.00 -11.43 9.07
C GLY A 123 -12.42 -9.97 8.90
N VAL A 124 -11.71 -9.20 8.07
CA VAL A 124 -12.04 -7.81 7.73
C VAL A 124 -12.52 -7.74 6.28
N PRO A 125 -13.84 -7.75 6.01
CA PRO A 125 -14.38 -7.56 4.68
C PRO A 125 -13.83 -6.29 4.03
N THR A 126 -13.22 -6.44 2.86
CA THR A 126 -12.50 -5.36 2.17
C THR A 126 -13.03 -5.20 0.76
N ASP A 127 -13.69 -4.08 0.48
CA ASP A 127 -14.03 -3.70 -0.90
C ASP A 127 -12.78 -3.23 -1.64
N VAL A 128 -12.69 -3.47 -2.93
CA VAL A 128 -11.60 -3.01 -3.78
C VAL A 128 -12.15 -2.18 -4.93
N VAL A 129 -11.49 -1.07 -5.23
CA VAL A 129 -11.76 -0.22 -6.40
C VAL A 129 -10.48 -0.15 -7.22
N GLU A 130 -10.45 -0.81 -8.37
CA GLU A 130 -9.28 -0.89 -9.25
C GLU A 130 -9.64 -0.30 -10.61
N ILE A 131 -8.74 0.48 -11.22
CA ILE A 131 -9.02 1.10 -12.53
C ILE A 131 -8.87 0.11 -13.68
N SER A 132 -7.93 -0.84 -13.55
CA SER A 132 -7.56 -1.81 -14.57
C SER A 132 -8.33 -3.12 -14.44
N GLY A 133 -9.08 -3.48 -15.49
CA GLY A 133 -9.71 -4.79 -15.56
C GLY A 133 -8.68 -5.91 -15.73
N GLY A 134 -7.57 -5.61 -16.42
CA GLY A 134 -6.43 -6.52 -16.57
C GLY A 134 -5.74 -6.87 -15.26
N VAL A 135 -5.53 -5.90 -14.37
CA VAL A 135 -4.95 -6.13 -13.02
C VAL A 135 -5.85 -7.03 -12.19
N VAL A 136 -7.17 -6.76 -12.16
CA VAL A 136 -8.13 -7.62 -11.45
C VAL A 136 -8.09 -9.05 -11.97
N LYS A 137 -8.09 -9.22 -13.30
CA LYS A 137 -8.01 -10.54 -13.94
C LYS A 137 -6.75 -11.29 -13.52
N LEU A 138 -5.58 -10.65 -13.65
CA LEU A 138 -4.31 -11.29 -13.36
C LEU A 138 -4.14 -11.59 -11.86
N ALA A 139 -4.63 -10.71 -10.98
CA ALA A 139 -4.67 -10.95 -9.53
C ALA A 139 -5.50 -12.20 -9.19
N GLU A 140 -6.68 -12.34 -9.81
CA GLU A 140 -7.57 -13.50 -9.61
C GLU A 140 -6.94 -14.79 -10.14
N GLU A 141 -6.42 -14.78 -11.37
CA GLU A 141 -5.92 -15.98 -12.04
C GLU A 141 -4.56 -16.45 -11.50
N HIS A 142 -3.71 -15.52 -11.05
CA HIS A 142 -2.31 -15.82 -10.73
C HIS A 142 -1.89 -15.49 -9.29
N PHE A 143 -2.69 -14.82 -8.47
CA PHE A 143 -2.29 -14.41 -7.11
C PHE A 143 -3.31 -14.78 -6.03
N GLY A 144 -4.33 -15.57 -6.38
CA GLY A 144 -5.33 -16.05 -5.42
C GLY A 144 -6.26 -14.97 -4.89
N TYR A 145 -6.35 -13.81 -5.56
CA TYR A 145 -7.28 -12.76 -5.17
C TYR A 145 -8.74 -13.16 -5.41
N GLU A 146 -9.57 -13.04 -4.37
CA GLU A 146 -11.02 -13.28 -4.48
C GLU A 146 -11.72 -12.12 -5.21
N ASN A 147 -12.04 -12.30 -6.49
CA ASN A 147 -12.79 -11.32 -7.25
C ASN A 147 -14.31 -11.52 -7.11
N CYS A 148 -14.98 -10.69 -6.31
CA CYS A 148 -16.44 -10.74 -6.16
C CYS A 148 -17.11 -9.50 -6.77
N VAL A 149 -17.87 -9.68 -7.85
CA VAL A 149 -18.58 -8.58 -8.52
C VAL A 149 -20.05 -8.61 -8.14
N VAL A 150 -20.56 -7.50 -7.59
CA VAL A 150 -22.00 -7.33 -7.34
C VAL A 150 -22.68 -6.90 -8.66
N PRO A 151 -23.68 -7.64 -9.17
CA PRO A 151 -24.42 -7.27 -10.37
C PRO A 151 -25.04 -5.88 -10.24
N GLN A 152 -24.98 -5.08 -11.31
CA GLN A 152 -25.62 -3.78 -11.32
C GLN A 152 -27.15 -3.90 -11.33
N PRO A 153 -27.89 -2.95 -10.70
CA PRO A 153 -29.36 -2.99 -10.62
C PRO A 153 -30.09 -3.08 -11.96
N GLN A 154 -29.43 -2.71 -13.07
CA GLN A 154 -30.01 -2.74 -14.41
C GLN A 154 -30.02 -4.13 -15.06
N GLN A 155 -29.29 -5.10 -14.51
CA GLN A 155 -29.37 -6.50 -14.91
C GLN A 155 -30.53 -7.17 -14.18
N LYS A 156 -31.68 -7.28 -14.87
CA LYS A 156 -32.86 -8.07 -14.44
C LYS A 156 -32.55 -9.58 -14.45
N SER A 157 -31.49 -10.01 -13.80
CA SER A 157 -31.32 -11.43 -13.48
C SER A 157 -32.33 -11.81 -12.41
N ARG A 158 -33.05 -12.92 -12.63
CA ARG A 158 -33.94 -13.51 -11.62
C ARG A 158 -33.17 -14.23 -10.52
N ASP A 159 -31.87 -14.39 -10.68
CA ASP A 159 -31.00 -14.97 -9.68
C ASP A 159 -30.63 -13.87 -8.68
N LYS A 160 -30.92 -14.11 -7.39
CA LYS A 160 -30.44 -13.23 -6.32
C LYS A 160 -28.92 -13.13 -6.47
N ALA A 161 -28.42 -11.91 -6.68
CA ALA A 161 -27.00 -11.64 -6.65
C ALA A 161 -26.36 -12.34 -5.45
N SER A 162 -25.32 -13.15 -5.69
CA SER A 162 -24.54 -13.69 -4.60
C SER A 162 -24.00 -12.53 -3.76
N PRO A 163 -24.20 -12.55 -2.42
CA PRO A 163 -23.58 -11.55 -1.57
C PRO A 163 -22.06 -11.65 -1.73
N CYS A 164 -21.35 -10.52 -1.65
CA CYS A 164 -19.91 -10.48 -1.51
C CYS A 164 -19.56 -10.30 -0.02
N PRO A 165 -19.62 -11.36 0.81
CA PRO A 165 -19.46 -11.25 2.26
C PRO A 165 -18.08 -10.74 2.67
N ASN A 166 -17.04 -11.07 1.88
CA ASN A 166 -15.66 -10.67 2.10
C ASN A 166 -15.33 -9.29 1.46
N GLY A 167 -16.31 -8.67 0.80
CA GLY A 167 -16.13 -7.40 0.08
C GLY A 167 -16.17 -7.59 -1.44
N LYS A 168 -16.57 -6.53 -2.14
CA LYS A 168 -16.74 -6.54 -3.60
C LYS A 168 -15.52 -5.93 -4.31
N THR A 169 -15.28 -6.31 -5.56
CA THR A 169 -14.39 -5.62 -6.49
C THR A 169 -15.19 -4.75 -7.43
N VAL A 170 -14.74 -3.52 -7.65
CA VAL A 170 -15.29 -2.58 -8.64
C VAL A 170 -14.18 -2.18 -9.58
N VAL A 171 -14.38 -2.38 -10.89
CA VAL A 171 -13.47 -1.87 -11.91
C VAL A 171 -13.89 -0.45 -12.29
N MET A 172 -13.25 0.56 -11.72
CA MET A 172 -13.53 1.99 -11.93
C MET A 172 -12.34 2.84 -11.45
N ASP A 173 -12.16 4.01 -12.06
CA ASP A 173 -11.26 5.03 -11.51
C ASP A 173 -11.64 5.39 -10.06
N GLY A 174 -10.67 5.35 -9.15
CA GLY A 174 -10.91 5.54 -7.73
C GLY A 174 -11.41 6.94 -7.37
N LEU A 175 -10.94 8.00 -8.03
CA LEU A 175 -11.39 9.37 -7.78
C LEU A 175 -12.83 9.57 -8.28
N VAL A 176 -13.17 8.95 -9.42
CA VAL A 176 -14.55 8.92 -9.93
C VAL A 176 -15.45 8.13 -8.99
N TYR A 177 -15.01 6.98 -8.49
CA TYR A 177 -15.79 6.18 -7.54
C TYR A 177 -16.04 6.94 -6.24
N LEU A 178 -15.00 7.59 -5.68
CA LEU A 178 -15.14 8.39 -4.46
C LEU A 178 -16.18 9.51 -4.60
N SER A 179 -16.27 10.14 -5.78
CA SER A 179 -17.19 11.26 -6.06
C SER A 179 -18.59 10.82 -6.49
N SER A 180 -18.74 9.70 -7.18
CA SER A 180 -20.00 9.29 -7.80
C SER A 180 -20.74 8.18 -7.05
N ASN A 181 -20.05 7.47 -6.14
CA ASN A 181 -20.57 6.30 -5.42
C ASN A 181 -20.54 6.48 -3.91
N VAL A 182 -20.63 7.73 -3.43
CA VAL A 182 -20.65 8.09 -2.01
C VAL A 182 -21.71 7.26 -1.27
N PRO A 183 -21.34 6.55 -0.19
CA PRO A 183 -22.31 5.79 0.58
C PRO A 183 -23.30 6.74 1.30
N PRO A 184 -24.55 6.34 1.55
CA PRO A 184 -25.54 7.19 2.23
C PRO A 184 -25.13 7.67 3.63
N LYS A 185 -24.20 6.93 4.26
CA LYS A 185 -23.53 7.29 5.50
C LYS A 185 -22.11 6.72 5.47
N PRO A 186 -21.15 7.34 6.15
CA PRO A 186 -19.81 6.78 6.26
C PRO A 186 -19.84 5.36 6.84
N SER A 187 -19.08 4.45 6.22
CA SER A 187 -19.27 3.00 6.44
C SER A 187 -17.99 2.21 6.64
N TYR A 188 -16.83 2.83 6.42
CA TYR A 188 -15.53 2.16 6.50
C TYR A 188 -14.80 2.54 7.79
N ASP A 189 -14.20 1.53 8.44
CA ASP A 189 -13.27 1.72 9.57
C ASP A 189 -11.85 1.98 9.05
N LEU A 190 -11.56 1.56 7.82
CA LEU A 190 -10.26 1.66 7.16
C LEU A 190 -10.45 1.94 5.67
N VAL A 191 -9.74 2.92 5.14
CA VAL A 191 -9.59 3.14 3.70
C VAL A 191 -8.10 3.14 3.37
N ILE A 192 -7.66 2.23 2.49
CA ILE A 192 -6.30 2.15 2.00
C ILE A 192 -6.27 2.70 0.58
N VAL A 193 -5.28 3.53 0.25
CA VAL A 193 -5.03 4.02 -1.11
C VAL A 193 -3.63 3.57 -1.52
N ASP A 194 -3.57 2.65 -2.47
CA ASP A 194 -2.35 2.07 -3.02
C ASP A 194 -2.48 2.01 -4.55
N VAL A 195 -2.15 3.12 -5.20
CA VAL A 195 -2.50 3.41 -6.61
C VAL A 195 -1.25 3.64 -7.46
N TYR A 196 -0.09 3.17 -7.03
CA TYR A 196 1.15 3.34 -7.77
C TYR A 196 1.22 2.34 -8.92
N THR A 197 1.38 2.84 -10.15
CA THR A 197 1.52 2.01 -11.36
C THR A 197 2.78 2.35 -12.16
N GLY A 198 3.83 2.80 -11.47
CA GLY A 198 5.04 3.39 -12.06
C GLY A 198 5.17 4.90 -11.84
N TYR A 199 4.08 5.54 -11.43
CA TYR A 199 4.03 6.94 -11.03
C TYR A 199 3.06 7.13 -9.86
N ASN A 200 3.25 8.21 -9.09
CA ASN A 200 2.34 8.57 -8.02
C ASN A 200 1.10 9.28 -8.57
N VAL A 201 -0.09 8.78 -8.25
CA VAL A 201 -1.35 9.44 -8.64
C VAL A 201 -1.65 10.58 -7.66
N VAL A 202 -1.00 11.73 -7.90
CA VAL A 202 -0.98 12.89 -6.98
C VAL A 202 -2.35 13.43 -6.51
N PRO A 203 -3.46 13.38 -7.28
CA PRO A 203 -4.75 13.88 -6.80
C PRO A 203 -5.27 13.19 -5.53
N PHE A 204 -4.84 11.94 -5.26
CA PHE A 204 -5.22 11.24 -4.03
C PHE A 204 -4.62 11.87 -2.78
N TYR A 205 -3.53 12.64 -2.86
CA TYR A 205 -2.86 13.23 -1.69
C TYR A 205 -3.25 14.70 -1.43
N THR A 206 -4.29 15.19 -2.12
CA THR A 206 -4.83 16.53 -1.90
C THR A 206 -5.72 16.58 -0.67
N ASP A 207 -5.83 17.75 -0.03
CA ASP A 207 -6.73 17.91 1.12
C ASP A 207 -8.20 17.72 0.72
N ALA A 208 -8.60 18.08 -0.50
CA ALA A 208 -9.94 17.87 -1.02
C ALA A 208 -10.32 16.39 -1.01
N THR A 209 -9.45 15.51 -1.53
CA THR A 209 -9.66 14.06 -1.47
C THR A 209 -9.65 13.55 -0.02
N MET A 210 -8.76 14.08 0.82
CA MET A 210 -8.71 13.70 2.25
C MET A 210 -9.97 14.09 3.02
N TRP A 211 -10.51 15.29 2.78
CA TRP A 211 -11.78 15.75 3.35
C TRP A 211 -12.95 14.89 2.88
N GLN A 212 -13.00 14.58 1.58
CA GLN A 212 -14.01 13.68 1.04
C GLN A 212 -13.97 12.31 1.71
N LEU A 213 -12.79 11.71 1.88
CA LEU A 213 -12.62 10.44 2.59
C LEU A 213 -13.08 10.55 4.05
N LYS A 214 -12.65 11.59 4.77
CA LYS A 214 -12.99 11.82 6.18
C LYS A 214 -14.49 11.99 6.39
N GLU A 215 -15.16 12.80 5.58
CA GLU A 215 -16.56 13.18 5.80
C GLU A 215 -17.56 12.18 5.23
N SER A 216 -17.24 11.58 4.08
CA SER A 216 -18.21 10.79 3.32
C SER A 216 -17.99 9.28 3.42
N TRP A 217 -16.75 8.83 3.66
CA TRP A 217 -16.39 7.41 3.56
C TRP A 217 -16.04 6.79 4.91
N LEU A 218 -15.29 7.50 5.74
CA LEU A 218 -14.81 7.02 7.04
C LEU A 218 -15.79 7.25 8.19
N LYS A 219 -15.94 6.22 9.03
CA LYS A 219 -16.56 6.39 10.35
C LYS A 219 -15.75 7.39 11.21
N PRO A 220 -16.30 7.92 12.32
CA PRO A 220 -15.62 8.95 13.12
C PRO A 220 -14.21 8.58 13.62
N ARG A 221 -13.97 7.29 13.89
CA ARG A 221 -12.64 6.74 14.27
C ARG A 221 -11.97 5.97 13.13
N GLY A 222 -12.38 6.23 11.89
CA GLY A 222 -11.82 5.61 10.71
C GLY A 222 -10.38 6.04 10.46
N VAL A 223 -9.65 5.24 9.71
CA VAL A 223 -8.24 5.49 9.35
C VAL A 223 -8.10 5.51 7.83
N VAL A 224 -7.42 6.53 7.30
CA VAL A 224 -6.87 6.48 5.94
C VAL A 224 -5.44 5.97 6.02
N VAL A 225 -5.09 5.01 5.17
CA VAL A 225 -3.72 4.57 4.93
C VAL A 225 -3.34 4.92 3.50
N LEU A 226 -2.24 5.63 3.30
CA LEU A 226 -1.74 5.98 1.97
C LEU A 226 -0.36 5.35 1.78
N ASN A 227 -0.17 4.65 0.68
CA ASN A 227 1.15 4.26 0.21
C ASN A 227 1.66 5.30 -0.79
N PHE A 228 2.81 5.90 -0.52
CA PHE A 228 3.46 6.86 -1.41
C PHE A 228 4.90 6.42 -1.68
N VAL A 229 5.31 6.37 -2.95
CA VAL A 229 6.72 6.08 -3.30
C VAL A 229 7.46 7.39 -3.43
N GLY A 230 8.57 7.57 -2.70
CA GLY A 230 9.40 8.75 -2.87
C GLY A 230 10.53 8.89 -1.85
N TYR A 231 11.29 9.96 -2.00
CA TYR A 231 12.40 10.30 -1.11
C TYR A 231 11.88 10.80 0.23
N ASP A 232 12.18 10.07 1.30
CA ASP A 232 11.67 10.34 2.64
C ASP A 232 11.97 11.78 3.09
N ASN A 233 13.21 12.26 2.98
CA ASN A 233 13.58 13.60 3.43
C ASN A 233 13.30 14.73 2.40
N SER A 234 12.25 14.60 1.58
CA SER A 234 11.89 15.61 0.57
C SER A 234 10.84 16.62 1.05
N ASP A 235 10.81 17.80 0.42
CA ASP A 235 9.77 18.81 0.64
C ASP A 235 8.38 18.30 0.22
N LEU A 236 8.33 17.45 -0.80
CA LEU A 236 7.09 16.81 -1.25
C LEU A 236 6.46 15.95 -0.16
N VAL A 237 7.25 15.08 0.48
CA VAL A 237 6.77 14.21 1.55
C VAL A 237 6.35 15.03 2.78
N ARG A 238 7.09 16.11 3.11
CA ARG A 238 6.68 17.08 4.14
C ARG A 238 5.37 17.78 3.81
N ALA A 239 5.14 18.14 2.55
CA ALA A 239 3.89 18.75 2.08
C ALA A 239 2.71 17.78 2.15
N ILE A 240 2.89 16.51 1.78
CA ILE A 240 1.87 15.46 1.94
C ILE A 240 1.53 15.28 3.43
N HIS A 241 2.54 15.16 4.30
CA HIS A 241 2.35 15.07 5.74
C HIS A 241 1.56 16.27 6.31
N THR A 242 1.94 17.49 5.91
CA THR A 242 1.27 18.75 6.32
C THR A 242 -0.18 18.79 5.84
N THR A 243 -0.42 18.35 4.60
CA THR A 243 -1.76 18.27 4.01
C THR A 243 -2.64 17.31 4.80
N LEU A 244 -2.14 16.12 5.14
CA LEU A 244 -2.85 15.17 6.01
C LEU A 244 -3.15 15.75 7.39
N ARG A 245 -2.20 16.46 8.01
CA ARG A 245 -2.37 17.12 9.31
C ARG A 245 -3.40 18.25 9.28
N SER A 246 -3.62 18.86 8.12
CA SER A 246 -4.68 19.87 7.94
C SER A 246 -6.10 19.28 7.95
N VAL A 247 -6.23 17.95 7.79
CA VAL A 247 -7.52 17.23 7.76
C VAL A 247 -7.69 16.31 8.97
N PHE A 248 -6.61 15.67 9.43
CA PHE A 248 -6.62 14.66 10.49
C PHE A 248 -5.77 15.06 11.70
N GLN A 249 -6.32 14.81 12.90
CA GLN A 249 -5.67 15.15 14.18
C GLN A 249 -4.44 14.30 14.49
N HIS A 250 -4.40 13.07 13.98
CA HIS A 250 -3.28 12.14 14.16
C HIS A 250 -2.81 11.65 12.80
N VAL A 251 -1.54 11.93 12.48
CA VAL A 251 -0.87 11.45 11.28
C VAL A 251 0.45 10.84 11.70
N ARG A 252 0.73 9.63 11.21
CA ARG A 252 1.99 8.91 11.37
C ARG A 252 2.49 8.53 9.99
N CYS A 253 3.80 8.56 9.77
CA CYS A 253 4.41 8.14 8.50
C CYS A 253 5.55 7.17 8.78
N PHE A 254 5.49 5.99 8.18
CA PHE A 254 6.49 4.95 8.35
C PHE A 254 7.28 4.75 7.06
N ARG A 255 8.60 4.62 7.21
CA ARG A 255 9.47 4.08 6.16
C ARG A 255 9.31 2.58 6.10
N GLU A 256 9.62 2.00 4.95
CA GLU A 256 9.64 0.55 4.79
C GLU A 256 10.91 -0.14 5.31
N MET A 257 11.81 0.61 5.96
CA MET A 257 13.10 0.13 6.46
C MET A 257 13.59 0.96 7.67
N ALA A 258 14.48 0.37 8.48
CA ALA A 258 14.98 0.99 9.70
C ALA A 258 15.78 2.27 9.47
N GLN A 259 16.59 2.30 8.42
CA GLN A 259 17.39 3.44 8.04
C GLN A 259 17.18 3.75 6.57
N SER A 260 17.03 5.03 6.26
CA SER A 260 16.88 5.50 4.89
C SER A 260 18.21 5.41 4.17
N ILE A 261 18.16 5.02 2.90
CA ILE A 261 19.34 5.02 2.04
C ILE A 261 19.36 6.35 1.28
N GLU A 262 20.45 7.10 1.43
CA GLU A 262 20.58 8.40 0.79
C GLU A 262 20.54 8.25 -0.73
N GLY A 263 19.69 9.05 -1.39
CA GLY A 263 19.56 9.04 -2.85
C GLY A 263 18.59 8.00 -3.39
N GLU A 264 17.81 7.34 -2.54
CA GLU A 264 16.87 6.29 -2.96
C GLU A 264 15.44 6.56 -2.45
N PRO A 265 14.42 6.44 -3.31
CA PRO A 265 13.04 6.47 -2.89
C PRO A 265 12.65 5.16 -2.21
N ALA A 266 11.63 5.22 -1.36
CA ALA A 266 11.07 4.08 -0.67
C ALA A 266 9.53 4.18 -0.64
N ASN A 267 8.86 3.08 -0.31
CA ASN A 267 7.48 3.14 0.13
C ASN A 267 7.41 3.87 1.48
N LEU A 268 6.57 4.90 1.53
CA LEU A 268 6.22 5.68 2.70
C LEU A 268 4.75 5.48 3.00
N VAL A 269 4.47 4.86 4.14
CA VAL A 269 3.10 4.50 4.52
C VAL A 269 2.58 5.48 5.56
N PHE A 270 1.63 6.31 5.14
CA PHE A 270 0.96 7.27 6.01
C PHE A 270 -0.27 6.61 6.65
N TYR A 271 -0.45 6.82 7.95
CA TYR A 271 -1.68 6.54 8.67
C TYR A 271 -2.26 7.85 9.19
N ALA A 272 -3.49 8.18 8.81
CA ALA A 272 -4.17 9.41 9.20
C ALA A 272 -5.55 9.13 9.79
N SER A 273 -5.89 9.77 10.92
CA SER A 273 -7.18 9.60 11.60
C SER A 273 -7.52 10.79 12.51
N SER A 274 -8.81 10.96 12.79
CA SER A 274 -9.28 11.89 13.83
C SER A 274 -9.04 11.35 15.25
N ALA A 275 -8.63 10.08 15.41
CA ALA A 275 -8.34 9.46 16.71
C ALA A 275 -6.92 8.83 16.74
N PRO A 276 -6.26 8.72 17.92
CA PRO A 276 -4.87 8.26 18.02
C PRO A 276 -4.57 6.95 17.31
N VAL A 277 -3.61 6.95 16.37
CA VAL A 277 -3.21 5.75 15.61
C VAL A 277 -2.22 4.92 16.42
N THR A 278 -2.74 3.93 17.13
CA THR A 278 -1.99 2.97 17.96
C THR A 278 -2.20 1.55 17.46
N PHE A 279 -1.23 0.67 17.71
CA PHE A 279 -1.23 -0.73 17.28
C PHE A 279 -1.10 -1.67 18.48
N LYS A 280 -1.85 -2.78 18.45
CA LYS A 280 -1.70 -3.95 19.31
C LYS A 280 -1.16 -5.10 18.47
N LEU A 281 0.16 -5.12 18.33
CA LEU A 281 0.88 -6.10 17.52
C LEU A 281 0.69 -7.51 18.09
N PRO A 282 0.65 -8.54 17.22
CA PRO A 282 0.53 -9.93 17.65
C PRO A 282 1.79 -10.36 18.44
N THR A 283 1.60 -11.32 19.34
CA THR A 283 2.68 -11.95 20.12
C THR A 283 2.79 -13.42 19.74
N GLY A 284 3.91 -14.07 20.09
CA GLY A 284 4.20 -15.46 19.77
C GLY A 284 5.60 -15.64 19.22
N SER A 285 6.07 -16.89 19.16
CA SER A 285 7.47 -17.19 18.86
C SER A 285 7.95 -16.57 17.55
N LEU A 286 7.13 -16.56 16.48
CA LEU A 286 7.53 -15.94 15.20
C LEU A 286 7.70 -14.41 15.29
N TYR A 287 6.91 -13.72 16.10
CA TYR A 287 7.05 -12.26 16.29
C TYR A 287 8.15 -11.91 17.32
N GLU A 288 8.44 -12.83 18.23
CA GLU A 288 9.51 -12.68 19.25
C GLU A 288 10.90 -13.03 18.68
N ASP A 289 11.00 -14.14 17.94
CA ASP A 289 12.19 -14.56 17.19
C ASP A 289 12.43 -13.68 15.96
N ASN A 290 11.39 -12.94 15.53
CA ASN A 290 11.39 -11.93 14.47
C ASN A 290 12.30 -12.26 13.28
N PRO A 291 12.12 -13.44 12.62
CA PRO A 291 12.89 -13.73 11.43
C PRO A 291 12.73 -12.57 10.46
N ALA A 292 13.85 -12.18 9.85
CA ALA A 292 13.84 -11.15 8.84
C ALA A 292 12.80 -11.48 7.77
N GLY A 293 12.24 -10.46 7.14
CA GLY A 293 11.03 -10.59 6.32
C GLY A 293 9.84 -9.87 6.92
N TYR A 294 8.67 -10.42 6.63
CA TYR A 294 7.39 -9.95 7.14
C TYR A 294 7.37 -9.80 8.67
N TYR A 295 7.86 -10.79 9.42
CA TYR A 295 7.77 -10.79 10.89
C TYR A 295 8.65 -9.70 11.54
N GLU A 296 9.87 -9.48 11.02
CA GLU A 296 10.72 -8.36 11.42
C GLU A 296 10.03 -7.01 11.18
N VAL A 297 9.44 -6.83 10.00
CA VAL A 297 8.68 -5.61 9.67
C VAL A 297 7.54 -5.42 10.67
N ILE A 298 6.69 -6.42 10.90
CA ILE A 298 5.58 -6.30 11.85
C ILE A 298 6.07 -6.00 13.28
N ALA A 299 7.20 -6.57 13.70
CA ALA A 299 7.75 -6.35 15.03
C ALA A 299 8.33 -4.92 15.20
N HIS A 300 8.94 -4.35 14.16
CA HIS A 300 9.78 -3.16 14.29
C HIS A 300 9.32 -1.92 13.54
N PHE A 301 8.36 -1.99 12.60
CA PHE A 301 8.02 -0.84 11.74
C PHE A 301 7.64 0.43 12.51
N GLN A 302 7.09 0.29 13.71
CA GLN A 302 6.76 1.45 14.56
C GLN A 302 8.00 2.27 14.95
N GLN A 303 9.20 1.67 14.94
CA GLN A 303 10.49 2.34 15.17
C GLN A 303 10.99 3.06 13.90
N TRP A 304 10.42 2.75 12.74
CA TRP A 304 10.79 3.32 11.43
C TRP A 304 9.98 4.57 11.11
N GLU A 305 9.14 5.01 12.06
CA GLU A 305 8.37 6.25 11.97
C GLU A 305 9.28 7.45 11.73
N ILE A 306 8.87 8.31 10.79
CA ILE A 306 9.57 9.55 10.51
C ILE A 306 9.06 10.61 11.48
N THR A 307 9.87 10.88 12.51
CA THR A 307 9.56 11.86 13.56
C THR A 307 10.29 13.18 13.37
N SER A 308 11.24 13.24 12.42
CA SER A 308 12.07 14.43 12.16
C SER A 308 11.29 15.63 11.64
N TRP A 309 10.09 15.41 11.08
CA TRP A 309 9.26 16.48 10.51
C TRP A 309 8.37 17.18 11.54
N THR A 310 8.53 16.94 12.85
CA THR A 310 7.77 17.65 13.88
C THR A 310 7.91 19.17 13.72
N PRO A 311 6.83 19.91 13.40
CA PRO A 311 6.78 21.33 13.71
C PRO A 311 6.49 21.49 15.21
N ALA A 312 6.91 22.62 15.79
CA ALA A 312 6.61 23.00 17.16
C ALA A 312 5.13 22.79 17.49
N SER A 313 4.85 21.97 18.52
CA SER A 313 3.57 21.81 19.23
C SER A 313 2.31 22.24 18.44
N VAL A 314 1.68 21.29 17.74
CA VAL A 314 0.27 21.44 17.41
C VAL A 314 -0.52 21.16 18.69
N GLU A 315 -0.85 22.20 19.45
CA GLU A 315 -1.80 22.08 20.56
C GLU A 315 -3.20 21.83 20.00
N VAL A 316 -3.56 20.55 19.93
CA VAL A 316 -4.94 20.09 19.70
C VAL A 316 -5.70 20.29 21.02
N ALA A 317 -6.49 21.35 21.11
CA ALA A 317 -7.45 21.47 22.19
C ALA A 317 -8.55 20.43 21.95
N VAL A 318 -8.74 19.52 22.91
CA VAL A 318 -9.88 18.63 22.94
C VAL A 318 -10.94 19.32 23.78
N ALA A 319 -11.97 19.89 23.15
CA ALA A 319 -13.19 20.20 23.88
C ALA A 319 -13.96 18.88 24.07
N GLN A 320 -13.77 18.22 25.23
CA GLN A 320 -14.78 17.29 25.70
C GLN A 320 -15.99 18.12 26.13
N ASP A 321 -17.03 18.13 25.29
CA ASP A 321 -18.35 18.52 25.76
C ASP A 321 -18.91 17.36 26.59
N GLU A 322 -18.92 17.50 27.93
CA GLU A 322 -19.43 16.50 28.87
C GLU A 322 -20.93 16.17 28.67
N PHE A 323 -21.63 16.87 27.76
CA PHE A 323 -23.07 16.72 27.57
C PHE A 323 -23.54 16.42 26.13
N SER A 324 -22.66 16.22 25.15
CA SER A 324 -23.05 15.84 23.78
C SER A 324 -22.63 14.41 23.43
N SER A 325 -23.59 13.55 23.08
CA SER A 325 -23.33 12.23 22.50
C SER A 325 -23.02 12.26 21.00
N GLU A 326 -22.96 13.45 20.39
CA GLU A 326 -22.67 13.65 18.98
C GLU A 326 -21.36 14.44 18.82
N LEU A 327 -20.40 13.84 18.10
CA LEU A 327 -19.16 14.49 17.69
C LEU A 327 -19.51 15.61 16.70
N GLY A 328 -19.55 16.85 17.18
CA GLY A 328 -19.67 18.04 16.34
C GLY A 328 -18.36 18.33 15.60
N PHE A 329 -18.48 18.67 14.32
CA PHE A 329 -17.37 19.07 13.45
C PHE A 329 -17.05 20.54 13.70
N ASP A 330 -15.97 20.82 14.42
CA ASP A 330 -15.09 21.99 14.27
C ASP A 330 -14.11 22.03 15.43
N ASP A 331 -12.87 21.54 15.24
CA ASP A 331 -11.76 21.72 16.20
C ASP A 331 -10.39 21.51 15.52
N LEU A 332 -10.20 22.07 14.32
CA LEU A 332 -8.88 22.16 13.69
C LEU A 332 -8.38 23.61 13.78
N LYS A 333 -7.33 23.83 14.58
CA LYS A 333 -6.56 25.08 14.48
C LYS A 333 -5.84 25.12 13.12
N PRO A 334 -5.66 26.30 12.51
CA PRO A 334 -4.88 26.45 11.29
C PRO A 334 -3.50 25.81 11.46
N VAL A 335 -3.05 25.06 10.45
CA VAL A 335 -1.63 24.73 10.30
C VAL A 335 -0.86 26.06 10.32
N ALA A 336 0.28 26.11 11.02
CA ALA A 336 1.06 27.33 11.19
C ALA A 336 1.23 28.09 9.87
N ASP A 337 1.06 29.42 9.95
CA ASP A 337 1.12 30.36 8.83
C ASP A 337 2.42 30.15 8.04
N GLY A 338 2.32 29.61 6.81
CA GLY A 338 3.47 29.35 5.92
C GLY A 338 3.69 27.88 5.48
N ALA A 339 3.01 26.90 6.06
CA ALA A 339 3.15 25.51 5.61
C ALA A 339 2.32 25.22 4.33
N LEU A 340 2.92 24.55 3.35
CA LEU A 340 2.24 24.20 2.10
C LEU A 340 1.18 23.11 2.32
N ILE A 341 -0.07 23.42 1.96
CA ILE A 341 -1.18 22.46 1.91
C ILE A 341 -1.52 22.22 0.44
N LEU A 342 -1.52 20.96 0.02
CA LEU A 342 -1.79 20.54 -1.36
C LEU A 342 -3.30 20.53 -1.58
N LYS A 343 -3.85 21.59 -2.17
CA LYS A 343 -5.28 21.77 -2.42
C LYS A 343 -5.75 21.11 -3.71
N SER A 344 -4.86 21.02 -4.69
CA SER A 344 -5.15 20.50 -6.02
C SER A 344 -3.92 19.83 -6.63
N SER A 345 -4.13 19.10 -7.72
CA SER A 345 -3.03 18.50 -8.48
C SER A 345 -2.01 19.54 -8.98
N ALA A 346 -2.42 20.79 -9.21
CA ALA A 346 -1.53 21.86 -9.65
C ALA A 346 -0.47 22.22 -8.59
N ASP A 347 -0.76 22.01 -7.30
CA ASP A 347 0.20 22.29 -6.23
C ASP A 347 1.40 21.33 -6.26
N PHE A 348 1.29 20.20 -6.98
CA PHE A 348 2.39 19.26 -7.20
C PHE A 348 3.35 19.69 -8.30
N ASP A 349 3.01 20.71 -9.11
CA ASP A 349 3.88 21.17 -10.19
C ASP A 349 5.26 21.62 -9.69
N GLN A 350 5.33 22.19 -8.48
CA GLN A 350 6.58 22.57 -7.84
C GLN A 350 7.47 21.37 -7.43
N PHE A 351 6.89 20.17 -7.38
CA PHE A 351 7.59 18.92 -7.04
C PHE A 351 7.79 18.01 -8.25
N ARG A 352 7.54 18.51 -9.46
CA ARG A 352 7.63 17.72 -10.70
C ARG A 352 8.98 17.02 -10.86
N GLU A 353 10.07 17.72 -10.56
CA GLU A 353 11.42 17.14 -10.65
C GLU A 353 11.61 15.98 -9.67
N THR A 354 11.11 16.10 -8.42
CA THR A 354 11.19 15.03 -7.42
C THR A 354 10.31 13.83 -7.79
N LEU A 355 9.11 14.08 -8.31
CA LEU A 355 8.22 13.03 -8.81
C LEU A 355 8.86 12.29 -9.99
N GLN A 356 9.38 13.03 -10.98
CA GLN A 356 10.06 12.45 -12.13
C GLN A 356 11.32 11.68 -11.74
N ALA A 357 12.12 12.19 -10.80
CA ALA A 357 13.29 11.47 -10.29
C ALA A 357 12.89 10.14 -9.63
N THR A 358 11.78 10.13 -8.88
CA THR A 358 11.23 8.91 -8.28
C THR A 358 10.81 7.91 -9.36
N GLU A 359 10.06 8.36 -10.37
CA GLU A 359 9.61 7.51 -11.49
C GLU A 359 10.78 6.90 -12.27
N VAL A 360 11.80 7.71 -12.57
CA VAL A 360 13.01 7.25 -13.27
C VAL A 360 13.74 6.20 -12.43
N TYR A 361 13.98 6.49 -11.14
CA TYR A 361 14.66 5.55 -10.25
C TYR A 361 13.90 4.23 -10.16
N MET A 362 12.59 4.26 -9.90
CA MET A 362 11.79 3.04 -9.74
C MET A 362 11.72 2.21 -11.03
N ARG A 363 11.70 2.87 -12.20
CA ARG A 363 11.78 2.19 -13.49
C ARG A 363 13.13 1.52 -13.69
N GLU A 364 14.23 2.23 -13.46
CA GLU A 364 15.59 1.69 -13.58
C GLU A 364 15.82 0.54 -12.61
N TYR A 365 15.35 0.71 -11.38
CA TYR A 365 15.35 -0.30 -10.34
C TYR A 365 14.61 -1.57 -10.79
N CYS A 366 13.37 -1.44 -11.29
CA CYS A 366 12.60 -2.55 -11.84
C CYS A 366 13.35 -3.24 -12.99
N ILE A 367 13.89 -2.48 -13.95
CA ILE A 367 14.68 -3.02 -15.06
C ILE A 367 15.85 -3.88 -14.56
N ALA A 368 16.55 -3.41 -13.52
CA ALA A 368 17.71 -4.08 -12.95
C ALA A 368 17.36 -5.37 -12.18
N GLN A 369 16.12 -5.54 -11.72
CA GLN A 369 15.67 -6.76 -11.03
C GLN A 369 15.55 -7.98 -11.96
N PHE A 370 15.47 -7.76 -13.28
CA PHE A 370 15.24 -8.83 -14.25
C PHE A 370 16.30 -8.83 -15.36
N PRO A 371 16.62 -10.01 -15.94
CA PRO A 371 17.59 -10.08 -17.03
C PRO A 371 17.07 -9.38 -18.30
N ALA A 372 17.96 -8.77 -19.08
CA ALA A 372 17.63 -8.05 -20.32
C ALA A 372 16.80 -8.88 -21.33
N ALA A 373 16.94 -10.20 -21.30
CA ALA A 373 16.16 -11.12 -22.13
C ALA A 373 14.65 -11.03 -21.82
N LEU A 374 14.24 -10.81 -20.57
CA LEU A 374 12.83 -10.63 -20.19
C LEU A 374 12.25 -9.42 -20.91
N TRP A 375 12.91 -8.26 -20.80
CA TRP A 375 12.43 -7.02 -21.42
C TRP A 375 12.35 -7.14 -22.94
N THR A 376 13.33 -7.81 -23.55
CA THR A 376 13.31 -8.13 -24.99
C THR A 376 12.12 -9.00 -25.34
N GLN A 377 11.82 -10.04 -24.55
CA GLN A 377 10.65 -10.92 -24.75
C GLN A 377 9.33 -10.16 -24.62
N LEU A 378 9.23 -9.23 -23.67
CA LEU A 378 8.06 -8.36 -23.49
C LEU A 378 7.96 -7.27 -24.56
N GLY A 379 8.98 -7.08 -25.39
CA GLY A 379 9.05 -6.01 -26.37
C GLY A 379 9.08 -4.62 -25.71
N LEU A 380 9.84 -4.50 -24.63
CA LEU A 380 10.07 -3.27 -23.86
C LEU A 380 11.58 -2.91 -23.88
N PRO A 381 11.94 -1.64 -23.64
CA PRO A 381 13.34 -1.22 -23.56
C PRO A 381 14.11 -1.98 -22.45
N VAL A 382 15.43 -2.13 -22.63
CA VAL A 382 16.33 -2.73 -21.64
C VAL A 382 17.07 -1.70 -20.78
N SER A 383 16.89 -0.42 -21.08
CA SER A 383 17.50 0.75 -20.44
C SER A 383 16.66 1.99 -20.70
#